data_AF-C9Y1N5-F1
#
_entry.id   AF-C9Y1N5-F1
#
_cell.length_a   1.000
_cell.length_b   1.000
_cell.length_c   1.000
_cell.angle_alpha   90.00
_cell.angle_beta   90.00
_cell.angle_gamma   90.00
#
_symmetry.space_group_name_H-M   'P 1'
#
loop_
_entity.id
_entity.type
_entity.pdbx_description
1 polymer ?
#
loop_
_entity_poly.entity_id
_entity_poly.type
_entity_poly.pdbx_seq_one_letter_code
_entity_poly.pdbx_strand_id
1 'polypeptide(L)'
;MHPLNAYSQALAALRSKPAHELKEVGDQWRTPDNIFWGINAMFGPLVLDLFSDGENAKCEAYYTAEDNALTQDWSARLAELNGAAFGNPPYSRASRHDGEYITGMRYIMQHASEMREKGGRYVFLIKAATSEVWWPEDADHIAFIRGRIGFDLPSWFVPKDEKQIPSGAFFAGAIAVFDRTWRGPAMSYISRNELEAHGDAFIAQIRRQAERLLMSNRPEPDEDETDLHSETEPQLQAAETELPLTAADILERSGVEVWACACAAFGSKETYAFHESRFAHSWAADSVESPMLVTVTADVISRAQSLIKEHHNGVKLRAFMALHDFVFQDDAERKDMHERLATVAREAEEQHGLAMDEVLLVVGAIDTTHWRNIRQLRASIREMAGAREKTA
;
A
#
# COMPACT_ATOMS: atom_id res chain seq x y z
N MET A 1 25.83 6.10 -31.67
CA MET A 1 24.48 6.07 -31.05
C MET A 1 23.56 5.44 -32.08
N HIS A 2 23.23 4.15 -31.93
CA HIS A 2 22.20 3.56 -32.78
C HIS A 2 20.88 4.31 -32.50
N PRO A 3 20.10 4.68 -33.51
CA PRO A 3 18.82 5.31 -33.27
C PRO A 3 17.98 4.38 -32.39
N LEU A 4 17.46 4.90 -31.27
CA LEU A 4 16.54 4.18 -30.40
C LEU A 4 15.45 3.51 -31.24
N ASN A 5 15.06 2.28 -30.94
CA ASN A 5 14.01 1.62 -31.71
C ASN A 5 12.68 2.39 -31.57
N ALA A 6 11.79 2.30 -32.57
CA ALA A 6 10.56 3.10 -32.59
C ALA A 6 9.66 2.85 -31.37
N TYR A 7 9.72 1.65 -30.79
CA TYR A 7 9.00 1.28 -29.57
C TYR A 7 9.58 2.02 -28.34
N SER A 8 10.90 1.98 -28.13
CA SER A 8 11.64 2.74 -27.13
C SER A 8 11.42 4.25 -27.26
N GLN A 9 11.44 4.79 -28.48
CA GLN A 9 11.13 6.20 -28.72
C GLN A 9 9.70 6.56 -28.30
N ALA A 10 8.73 5.70 -28.61
CA ALA A 10 7.34 5.91 -28.21
C ALA A 10 7.18 5.85 -26.68
N LEU A 11 7.89 4.94 -26.01
CA LEU A 11 7.92 4.87 -24.55
C LEU A 11 8.57 6.13 -23.95
N ALA A 12 9.72 6.59 -24.46
CA ALA A 12 10.36 7.82 -23.99
C ALA A 12 9.49 9.06 -24.22
N ALA A 13 8.82 9.14 -25.37
CA ALA A 13 7.87 10.22 -25.68
C ALA A 13 6.63 10.17 -24.76
N LEU A 14 6.18 8.97 -24.36
CA LEU A 14 5.10 8.83 -23.40
C LEU A 14 5.54 9.30 -22.00
N ARG A 15 6.69 8.84 -21.51
CA ARG A 15 7.22 9.17 -20.18
C ARG A 15 7.50 10.66 -19.99
N SER A 16 7.79 11.37 -21.07
CA SER A 16 8.08 12.82 -21.04
C SER A 16 6.82 13.70 -21.05
N LYS A 17 5.62 13.12 -21.13
CA LYS A 17 4.38 13.90 -21.02
C LYS A 17 4.23 14.45 -19.60
N PRO A 18 3.67 15.66 -19.43
CA PRO A 18 3.44 16.24 -18.10
C PRO A 18 2.31 15.53 -17.33
N ALA A 19 1.46 14.75 -18.01
CA ALA A 19 0.30 14.07 -17.47
C ALA A 19 -0.12 12.90 -18.37
N HIS A 20 -0.76 11.89 -17.78
CA HIS A 20 -1.02 10.58 -18.38
C HIS A 20 -2.41 10.06 -18.02
N GLU A 21 -3.03 9.33 -18.95
CA GLU A 21 -4.23 8.52 -18.71
C GLU A 21 -3.83 7.05 -18.46
N LEU A 22 -4.57 6.33 -17.61
CA LEU A 22 -4.27 4.92 -17.27
C LEU A 22 -4.19 4.01 -18.51
N LYS A 23 -5.00 4.30 -19.53
CA LYS A 23 -4.99 3.54 -20.79
C LYS A 23 -3.70 3.70 -21.60
N GLU A 24 -2.91 4.73 -21.31
CA GLU A 24 -1.63 4.99 -21.99
C GLU A 24 -0.48 4.18 -21.40
N VAL A 25 -0.58 3.71 -20.14
CA VAL A 25 0.48 2.94 -19.46
C VAL A 25 0.87 1.70 -20.27
N GLY A 26 -0.11 1.02 -20.87
CA GLY A 26 0.13 -0.06 -21.83
C GLY A 26 1.03 -1.16 -21.26
N ASP A 27 2.19 -1.37 -21.88
CA ASP A 27 3.15 -2.42 -21.53
C ASP A 27 3.99 -2.12 -20.27
N GLN A 28 3.74 -0.99 -19.60
CA GLN A 28 4.60 -0.48 -18.53
C GLN A 28 4.05 -0.72 -17.11
N TRP A 29 2.98 -1.51 -17.00
CA TRP A 29 2.47 -1.98 -15.70
C TRP A 29 3.50 -2.88 -15.00
N ARG A 30 3.71 -2.63 -13.71
CA ARG A 30 4.77 -3.28 -12.92
C ARG A 30 4.20 -4.39 -12.07
N THR A 31 4.95 -5.49 -11.95
CA THR A 31 4.59 -6.56 -11.00
C THR A 31 4.88 -6.07 -9.58
N PRO A 32 3.95 -6.21 -8.62
CA PRO A 32 4.22 -5.89 -7.22
C PRO A 32 5.33 -6.75 -6.63
N ASP A 33 6.10 -6.19 -5.70
CA ASP A 33 7.27 -6.89 -5.13
C ASP A 33 6.88 -8.19 -4.42
N ASN A 34 5.80 -8.19 -3.64
CA ASN A 34 5.36 -9.40 -2.95
C ASN A 34 4.88 -10.48 -3.93
N ILE A 35 4.24 -10.11 -5.04
CA ILE A 35 3.89 -11.06 -6.11
C ILE A 35 5.17 -11.65 -6.71
N PHE A 36 6.15 -10.82 -7.08
CA PHE A 36 7.42 -11.31 -7.62
C PHE A 36 8.14 -12.25 -6.65
N TRP A 37 8.31 -11.86 -5.39
CA TRP A 37 9.00 -12.67 -4.39
C TRP A 37 8.23 -13.94 -4.03
N GLY A 38 6.90 -13.91 -4.06
CA GLY A 38 6.06 -15.10 -3.93
C GLY A 38 6.29 -16.09 -5.06
N ILE A 39 6.36 -15.61 -6.31
CA ILE A 39 6.69 -16.44 -7.49
C ILE A 39 8.12 -16.99 -7.34
N ASN A 40 9.07 -16.15 -6.95
CA ASN A 40 10.47 -16.55 -6.76
C ASN A 40 10.61 -17.65 -5.69
N ALA A 41 9.87 -17.54 -4.59
CA ALA A 41 9.88 -18.55 -3.53
C ALA A 41 9.43 -19.95 -4.02
N MET A 42 8.56 -19.99 -5.04
CA MET A 42 8.00 -21.25 -5.56
C MET A 42 8.75 -21.82 -6.75
N PHE A 43 9.21 -20.95 -7.66
CA PHE A 43 9.73 -21.35 -8.97
C PHE A 43 11.16 -20.88 -9.24
N GLY A 44 11.76 -20.15 -8.30
CA GLY A 44 13.10 -19.60 -8.42
C GLY A 44 14.24 -20.61 -8.19
N PRO A 45 15.47 -20.12 -7.95
CA PRO A 45 15.83 -18.70 -7.85
C PRO A 45 15.71 -17.97 -9.20
N LEU A 46 15.01 -16.84 -9.22
CA LEU A 46 14.88 -15.93 -10.34
C LEU A 46 16.05 -14.93 -10.32
N VAL A 47 16.82 -14.89 -11.40
CA VAL A 47 18.10 -14.16 -11.46
C VAL A 47 18.21 -13.23 -12.67
N LEU A 48 17.25 -13.29 -13.59
CA LEU A 48 17.21 -12.47 -14.80
C LEU A 48 15.78 -11.96 -15.03
N ASP A 49 15.58 -10.65 -15.20
CA ASP A 49 14.29 -10.07 -15.57
C ASP A 49 14.26 -9.74 -17.08
N LEU A 50 13.39 -10.42 -17.82
CA LEU A 50 13.38 -10.36 -19.27
C LEU A 50 12.78 -9.05 -19.83
N PHE A 51 11.91 -8.37 -19.09
CA PHE A 51 11.16 -7.21 -19.59
C PHE A 51 11.12 -6.09 -18.56
N SER A 52 12.18 -5.29 -18.55
CA SER A 52 12.31 -4.15 -17.63
C SER A 52 12.46 -2.82 -18.38
N ASP A 53 12.17 -1.71 -17.69
CA ASP A 53 12.59 -0.38 -18.11
C ASP A 53 13.85 0.12 -17.38
N GLY A 54 14.49 -0.74 -16.61
CA GLY A 54 15.63 -0.43 -15.72
C GLY A 54 15.21 0.03 -14.33
N GLU A 55 14.13 0.80 -14.21
CA GLU A 55 13.62 1.28 -12.91
C GLU A 55 12.73 0.25 -12.23
N ASN A 56 12.05 -0.60 -13.00
CA ASN A 56 11.12 -1.60 -12.49
C ASN A 56 11.71 -3.00 -12.35
N ALA A 57 13.01 -3.18 -12.58
CA ALA A 57 13.67 -4.47 -12.63
C ALA A 57 13.48 -5.24 -11.31
N LYS A 58 13.21 -6.55 -11.41
CA LYS A 58 13.07 -7.44 -10.25
C LYS A 58 14.30 -8.27 -9.96
N CYS A 59 15.26 -8.28 -10.87
CA CYS A 59 16.54 -8.97 -10.75
C CYS A 59 17.67 -7.97 -11.04
N GLU A 60 18.87 -8.24 -10.50
CA GLU A 60 20.06 -7.44 -10.79
C GLU A 60 20.43 -7.47 -12.28
N ALA A 61 20.32 -8.65 -12.91
CA ALA A 61 20.41 -8.77 -14.37
C ALA A 61 19.03 -8.59 -14.99
N TYR A 62 18.94 -7.77 -16.04
CA TYR A 62 17.71 -7.54 -16.77
C TYR A 62 17.97 -7.13 -18.22
N TYR A 63 16.92 -7.19 -19.05
CA TYR A 63 16.92 -6.60 -20.39
C TYR A 63 15.92 -5.44 -20.47
N THR A 64 16.35 -4.37 -21.12
CA THR A 64 15.53 -3.22 -21.50
C THR A 64 14.94 -3.38 -22.89
N ALA A 65 14.03 -2.47 -23.27
CA ALA A 65 13.52 -2.40 -24.64
C ALA A 65 14.65 -2.12 -25.65
N GLU A 66 15.70 -1.41 -25.24
CA GLU A 66 16.90 -1.13 -26.02
C GLU A 66 17.77 -2.38 -26.22
N ASP A 67 17.91 -3.20 -25.18
CA ASP A 67 18.64 -4.48 -25.25
C ASP A 67 17.91 -5.51 -26.14
N ASN A 68 16.59 -5.36 -26.24
CA ASN A 68 15.67 -6.27 -26.93
C ASN A 68 15.89 -7.74 -26.53
N ALA A 69 15.18 -8.17 -25.48
CA ALA A 69 15.25 -9.54 -24.97
C ALA A 69 15.09 -10.61 -26.07
N LEU A 70 14.25 -10.42 -27.08
CA LEU A 70 14.01 -11.45 -28.12
C LEU A 70 15.18 -11.66 -29.07
N THR A 71 16.21 -10.81 -29.02
CA THR A 71 17.45 -11.02 -29.78
C THR A 71 18.55 -11.69 -28.97
N GLN A 72 18.31 -11.90 -27.67
CA GLN A 72 19.29 -12.42 -26.73
C GLN A 72 19.16 -13.95 -26.60
N ASP A 73 20.30 -14.63 -26.40
CA ASP A 73 20.30 -16.02 -25.97
C ASP A 73 20.13 -16.09 -24.44
N TRP A 74 18.87 -16.22 -24.00
CA TRP A 74 18.55 -16.27 -22.57
C TRP A 74 19.17 -17.47 -21.87
N SER A 75 19.29 -18.60 -22.59
CA SER A 75 19.83 -19.84 -22.02
C SER A 75 21.31 -19.71 -21.69
N ALA A 76 22.08 -19.08 -22.57
CA ALA A 76 23.49 -18.79 -22.33
C ALA A 76 23.66 -17.84 -21.14
N ARG A 77 22.84 -16.78 -21.05
CA ARG A 77 22.89 -15.84 -19.93
C ARG A 77 22.54 -16.51 -18.59
N LEU A 78 21.56 -17.41 -18.58
CA LEU A 78 21.20 -18.17 -17.38
C LEU A 78 22.26 -19.19 -16.96
N ALA A 79 23.04 -19.73 -17.91
CA ALA A 79 24.16 -20.60 -17.58
C ALA A 79 25.26 -19.86 -16.79
N GLU A 80 25.40 -18.54 -17.00
CA GLU A 80 26.31 -17.67 -16.22
C GLU A 80 25.72 -17.32 -14.85
N LEU A 81 24.42 -16.99 -14.80
CA LEU A 81 23.75 -16.49 -13.60
C LEU A 81 23.27 -17.58 -12.63
N ASN A 82 23.24 -18.84 -13.08
CA ASN A 82 22.83 -20.01 -12.29
C ASN A 82 21.44 -19.89 -11.64
N GLY A 83 20.41 -19.70 -12.47
CA GLY A 83 19.02 -19.62 -12.01
C GLY A 83 18.00 -19.68 -13.15
N ALA A 84 16.83 -19.10 -12.92
CA ALA A 84 15.76 -18.97 -13.90
C ALA A 84 15.50 -17.49 -14.23
N ALA A 85 14.88 -17.22 -15.38
CA ALA A 85 14.46 -15.88 -15.74
C ALA A 85 12.98 -15.65 -15.45
N PHE A 86 12.64 -14.41 -15.08
CA PHE A 86 11.29 -13.93 -14.87
C PHE A 86 10.81 -13.10 -16.06
N GLY A 87 9.52 -13.15 -16.37
CA GLY A 87 8.92 -12.25 -17.35
C GLY A 87 7.51 -11.79 -16.98
N ASN A 88 7.32 -10.47 -16.93
CA ASN A 88 6.01 -9.82 -17.05
C ASN A 88 5.94 -9.15 -18.44
N PRO A 89 5.48 -9.88 -19.48
CA PRO A 89 5.73 -9.48 -20.86
C PRO A 89 4.85 -8.32 -21.35
N PRO A 90 5.31 -7.57 -22.36
CA PRO A 90 4.47 -6.58 -23.07
C PRO A 90 3.35 -7.27 -23.88
N TYR A 91 2.13 -6.77 -23.75
CA TYR A 91 0.93 -7.28 -24.43
C TYR A 91 0.58 -6.49 -25.69
N SER A 92 1.31 -5.43 -26.01
CA SER A 92 1.12 -4.69 -27.26
C SER A 92 1.19 -5.61 -28.48
N ARG A 93 0.55 -5.14 -29.56
CA ARG A 93 0.64 -5.82 -30.85
C ARG A 93 2.10 -5.94 -31.25
N ALA A 94 2.41 -7.05 -31.92
CA ALA A 94 3.76 -7.35 -32.34
C ALA A 94 4.37 -6.17 -33.12
N SER A 95 5.54 -5.75 -32.67
CA SER A 95 6.34 -4.69 -33.28
C SER A 95 7.73 -5.22 -33.60
N ARG A 96 8.33 -4.71 -34.67
CA ARG A 96 9.67 -5.09 -35.12
C ARG A 96 10.59 -3.88 -35.20
N HIS A 97 11.87 -4.11 -34.96
CA HIS A 97 12.95 -3.18 -35.21
C HIS A 97 14.10 -3.93 -35.87
N ASP A 98 14.61 -3.39 -36.97
CA ASP A 98 15.72 -4.00 -37.74
C ASP A 98 15.50 -5.48 -38.11
N GLY A 99 14.24 -5.86 -38.33
CA GLY A 99 13.84 -7.22 -38.66
C GLY A 99 13.58 -8.12 -37.45
N GLU A 100 13.89 -7.71 -36.24
CA GLU A 100 13.67 -8.50 -35.04
C GLU A 100 12.42 -8.04 -34.29
N TYR A 101 11.70 -8.98 -33.69
CA TYR A 101 10.56 -8.63 -32.83
C TYR A 101 11.07 -8.01 -31.52
N ILE A 102 10.29 -7.07 -30.97
CA ILE A 102 10.54 -6.51 -29.63
C ILE A 102 9.38 -6.86 -28.69
N THR A 103 8.15 -6.69 -29.18
CA THR A 103 6.92 -7.00 -28.43
C THR A 103 6.05 -8.02 -29.17
N GLY A 104 5.02 -8.52 -28.48
CA GLY A 104 4.04 -9.43 -29.03
C GLY A 104 4.13 -10.82 -28.41
N MET A 105 3.14 -11.15 -27.59
CA MET A 105 3.08 -12.39 -26.80
C MET A 105 3.38 -13.67 -27.59
N ARG A 106 2.95 -13.78 -28.85
CA ARG A 106 3.25 -14.96 -29.68
C ARG A 106 4.75 -15.21 -29.82
N TYR A 107 5.51 -14.16 -30.16
CA TYR A 107 6.95 -14.27 -30.40
C TYR A 107 7.72 -14.42 -29.10
N ILE A 108 7.22 -13.79 -28.03
CA ILE A 108 7.77 -13.96 -26.68
C ILE A 108 7.66 -15.41 -26.21
N MET A 109 6.48 -16.02 -26.32
CA MET A 109 6.28 -17.41 -25.92
C MET A 109 7.04 -18.38 -26.83
N GLN A 110 7.09 -18.12 -28.14
CA GLN A 110 7.92 -18.91 -29.06
C GLN A 110 9.40 -18.88 -28.66
N HIS A 111 9.96 -17.69 -28.39
CA HIS A 111 11.36 -17.56 -27.97
C HIS A 111 11.60 -18.26 -26.62
N ALA A 112 10.65 -18.19 -25.69
CA ALA A 112 10.73 -18.93 -24.43
C ALA A 112 10.84 -20.45 -24.66
N SER A 113 10.02 -21.02 -25.54
CA SER A 113 10.09 -22.44 -25.91
C SER A 113 11.45 -22.79 -26.52
N GLU A 114 11.95 -21.98 -27.46
CA GLU A 114 13.24 -22.19 -28.10
C GLU A 114 14.41 -22.11 -27.11
N MET A 115 14.42 -21.12 -26.22
CA MET A 115 15.46 -20.98 -25.20
C MET A 115 15.35 -22.03 -24.08
N ARG A 116 14.16 -22.62 -23.88
CA ARG A 116 13.95 -23.76 -22.99
C ARG A 116 14.54 -25.04 -23.58
N GLU A 117 14.43 -25.26 -24.90
CA GLU A 117 15.09 -26.41 -25.55
C GLU A 117 16.61 -26.38 -25.40
N LYS A 118 17.18 -25.19 -25.24
CA LYS A 118 18.60 -25.00 -24.94
C LYS A 118 18.97 -25.19 -23.45
N GLY A 119 18.00 -25.51 -22.60
CA GLY A 119 18.21 -25.83 -21.18
C GLY A 119 17.96 -24.69 -20.19
N GLY A 120 17.51 -23.53 -20.65
CA GLY A 120 17.15 -22.45 -19.72
C GLY A 120 15.79 -22.67 -19.04
N ARG A 121 15.60 -21.98 -17.91
CA ARG A 121 14.38 -22.04 -17.09
C ARG A 121 13.71 -20.66 -17.06
N TYR A 122 12.41 -20.61 -17.34
CA TYR A 122 11.67 -19.35 -17.48
C TYR A 122 10.34 -19.40 -16.74
N VAL A 123 10.00 -18.32 -16.05
CA VAL A 123 8.78 -18.18 -15.26
C VAL A 123 8.08 -16.88 -15.67
N PHE A 124 6.90 -16.99 -16.27
CA PHE A 124 6.15 -15.84 -16.77
C PHE A 124 4.88 -15.61 -15.96
N LEU A 125 4.64 -14.37 -15.55
CA LEU A 125 3.36 -13.92 -15.03
C LEU A 125 2.49 -13.42 -16.19
N ILE A 126 1.44 -14.16 -16.55
CA ILE A 126 0.63 -13.89 -17.73
C ILE A 126 -0.87 -13.91 -17.45
N LYS A 127 -1.65 -13.32 -18.35
CA LYS A 127 -3.10 -13.49 -18.38
C LYS A 127 -3.42 -14.96 -18.70
N ALA A 128 -4.32 -15.57 -17.93
CA ALA A 128 -4.96 -16.84 -18.26
C ALA A 128 -5.89 -16.63 -19.47
N ALA A 129 -5.36 -16.87 -20.66
CA ALA A 129 -6.02 -16.55 -21.93
C ALA A 129 -6.00 -17.74 -22.89
N THR A 130 -6.61 -18.86 -22.49
CA THR A 130 -6.60 -20.12 -23.24
C THR A 130 -7.22 -20.04 -24.64
N SER A 131 -7.97 -18.97 -24.95
CA SER A 131 -8.50 -18.70 -26.30
C SER A 131 -7.50 -17.96 -27.20
N GLU A 132 -6.42 -17.43 -26.64
CA GLU A 132 -5.43 -16.68 -27.39
C GLU A 132 -4.38 -17.62 -27.99
N VAL A 133 -4.01 -17.33 -29.22
CA VAL A 133 -3.02 -18.08 -30.03
C VAL A 133 -1.60 -18.08 -29.47
N TRP A 134 -1.33 -17.27 -28.46
CA TRP A 134 -0.04 -17.21 -27.76
C TRP A 134 -0.07 -17.95 -26.43
N TRP A 135 -1.22 -18.47 -26.00
CA TRP A 135 -1.30 -19.27 -24.78
C TRP A 135 -0.31 -20.45 -24.87
N PRO A 136 0.62 -20.60 -23.91
CA PRO A 136 1.71 -21.55 -24.03
C PRO A 136 1.26 -22.96 -23.64
N GLU A 137 0.64 -23.67 -24.59
CA GLU A 137 0.21 -25.06 -24.40
C GLU A 137 1.38 -26.03 -24.16
N ASP A 138 2.61 -25.63 -24.53
CA ASP A 138 3.84 -26.39 -24.38
C ASP A 138 4.65 -26.04 -23.11
N ALA A 139 4.13 -25.18 -22.23
CA ALA A 139 4.72 -24.93 -20.91
C ALA A 139 4.74 -26.22 -20.07
N ASP A 140 5.82 -26.43 -19.30
CA ASP A 140 5.96 -27.59 -18.42
C ASP A 140 5.04 -27.54 -17.20
N HIS A 141 4.70 -26.33 -16.76
CA HIS A 141 3.75 -26.10 -15.69
C HIS A 141 2.94 -24.83 -15.91
N ILE A 142 1.65 -24.88 -15.62
CA ILE A 142 0.80 -23.70 -15.51
C ILE A 142 0.13 -23.68 -14.14
N ALA A 143 0.46 -22.66 -13.33
CA ALA A 143 -0.23 -22.40 -12.07
C ALA A 143 -1.28 -21.30 -12.27
N PHE A 144 -2.56 -21.64 -12.16
CA PHE A 144 -3.65 -20.66 -12.25
C PHE A 144 -3.82 -19.91 -10.94
N ILE A 145 -3.93 -18.59 -11.00
CA ILE A 145 -4.02 -17.73 -9.81
C ILE A 145 -5.51 -17.54 -9.45
N ARG A 146 -5.88 -17.97 -8.25
CA ARG A 146 -7.19 -17.70 -7.65
C ARG A 146 -7.18 -16.31 -7.01
N GLY A 147 -7.82 -15.37 -7.68
CA GLY A 147 -7.85 -13.96 -7.32
C GLY A 147 -7.48 -13.08 -8.51
N ARG A 148 -7.58 -11.77 -8.34
CA ARG A 148 -7.11 -10.78 -9.32
C ARG A 148 -5.91 -10.06 -8.73
N ILE A 149 -4.81 -10.06 -9.47
CA ILE A 149 -3.60 -9.33 -9.12
C ILE A 149 -3.80 -7.87 -9.52
N GLY A 150 -3.53 -6.96 -8.59
CA GLY A 150 -3.29 -5.55 -8.92
C GLY A 150 -1.87 -5.39 -9.43
N PHE A 151 -1.67 -4.57 -10.44
CA PHE A 151 -0.33 -4.21 -10.92
C PHE A 151 -0.03 -2.77 -10.53
N ASP A 152 1.24 -2.47 -10.31
CA ASP A 152 1.68 -1.16 -9.87
C ASP A 152 1.88 -0.24 -11.08
N LEU A 153 1.58 1.05 -10.86
CA LEU A 153 1.90 2.08 -11.83
C LEU A 153 3.43 2.29 -11.90
N PRO A 154 3.94 2.68 -13.07
CA PRO A 154 5.32 3.11 -13.18
C PRO A 154 5.58 4.40 -12.40
N SER A 155 6.80 4.55 -11.92
CA SER A 155 7.32 5.73 -11.19
C SER A 155 7.08 7.05 -11.91
N TRP A 156 7.14 7.03 -13.25
CA TRP A 156 6.94 8.21 -14.09
C TRP A 156 5.47 8.57 -14.35
N PHE A 157 4.50 7.75 -13.89
CA PHE A 157 3.09 8.02 -14.13
C PHE A 157 2.59 9.23 -13.32
N VAL A 158 2.24 10.28 -14.05
CA VAL A 158 1.57 11.48 -13.49
C VAL A 158 0.09 11.45 -13.93
N PRO A 159 -0.89 11.35 -13.03
CA PRO A 159 -2.31 11.27 -13.41
C PRO A 159 -2.80 12.57 -14.04
N LYS A 160 -3.53 12.46 -15.16
CA LYS A 160 -4.15 13.61 -15.85
C LYS A 160 -5.28 14.26 -15.06
N ASP A 161 -6.01 13.48 -14.27
CA ASP A 161 -7.10 13.94 -13.43
C ASP A 161 -7.35 12.92 -12.30
N GLU A 162 -8.20 13.29 -11.33
CA GLU A 162 -8.59 12.46 -10.18
C GLU A 162 -9.30 11.14 -10.57
N LYS A 163 -9.68 10.96 -11.85
CA LYS A 163 -10.31 9.72 -12.34
C LYS A 163 -9.30 8.67 -12.73
N GLN A 164 -8.00 9.01 -12.79
CA GLN A 164 -6.92 8.08 -13.15
C GLN A 164 -6.50 7.18 -11.97
N ILE A 165 -7.48 6.56 -11.30
CA ILE A 165 -7.25 5.65 -10.17
C ILE A 165 -7.13 4.21 -10.70
N PRO A 166 -5.99 3.52 -10.49
CA PRO A 166 -5.81 2.15 -10.95
C PRO A 166 -6.81 1.22 -10.25
N SER A 167 -7.53 0.42 -11.04
CA SER A 167 -8.34 -0.70 -10.53
C SER A 167 -7.55 -2.00 -10.70
N GLY A 168 -7.83 -3.01 -9.86
CA GLY A 168 -7.24 -4.34 -10.02
C GLY A 168 -7.44 -4.91 -11.43
N ALA A 169 -6.54 -5.79 -11.87
CA ALA A 169 -6.60 -6.33 -13.23
C ALA A 169 -7.96 -6.99 -13.50
N PHE A 170 -8.58 -6.64 -14.63
CA PHE A 170 -9.86 -7.21 -15.04
C PHE A 170 -9.76 -8.66 -15.55
N PHE A 171 -8.57 -9.26 -15.55
CA PHE A 171 -8.31 -10.58 -16.10
C PHE A 171 -7.78 -11.56 -15.05
N ALA A 172 -8.02 -12.86 -15.28
CA ALA A 172 -7.43 -13.93 -14.47
C ALA A 172 -5.94 -14.08 -14.82
N GLY A 173 -5.09 -14.27 -13.81
CA GLY A 173 -3.65 -14.49 -13.98
C GLY A 173 -3.27 -15.97 -13.94
N ALA A 174 -2.13 -16.29 -14.55
CA ALA A 174 -1.46 -17.58 -14.48
C ALA A 174 0.06 -17.39 -14.45
N ILE A 175 0.76 -18.34 -13.87
CA ILE A 175 2.23 -18.44 -13.93
C ILE A 175 2.55 -19.59 -14.87
N ALA A 176 3.21 -19.29 -15.99
CA ALA A 176 3.70 -20.30 -16.94
C ALA A 176 5.18 -20.58 -16.69
N VAL A 177 5.53 -21.84 -16.51
CA VAL A 177 6.90 -22.31 -16.28
C VAL A 177 7.36 -23.12 -17.47
N PHE A 178 8.50 -22.71 -18.03
CA PHE A 178 9.23 -23.43 -19.06
C PHE A 178 10.51 -23.97 -18.42
N ASP A 179 10.53 -25.26 -18.13
CA ASP A 179 11.62 -25.95 -17.44
C ASP A 179 11.57 -27.45 -17.79
N ARG A 180 12.44 -27.89 -18.70
CA ARG A 180 12.56 -29.30 -19.11
C ARG A 180 12.83 -30.26 -17.95
N THR A 181 13.31 -29.74 -16.82
CA THR A 181 13.60 -30.53 -15.62
C THR A 181 12.43 -30.62 -14.66
N TRP A 182 11.31 -29.94 -14.94
CA TRP A 182 10.10 -30.00 -14.12
C TRP A 182 9.63 -31.45 -13.92
N ARG A 183 9.29 -31.79 -12.67
CA ARG A 183 8.79 -33.10 -12.25
C ARG A 183 7.43 -33.02 -11.54
N GLY A 184 6.90 -31.81 -11.38
CA GLY A 184 5.60 -31.59 -10.76
C GLY A 184 4.44 -31.89 -11.71
N PRO A 185 3.19 -31.63 -11.29
CA PRO A 185 2.05 -31.73 -12.17
C PRO A 185 2.15 -30.71 -13.32
N ALA A 186 1.49 -30.96 -14.45
CA ALA A 186 1.43 -30.01 -15.56
C ALA A 186 0.62 -28.75 -15.22
N MET A 187 -0.31 -28.85 -14.26
CA MET A 187 -1.16 -27.74 -13.84
C MET A 187 -1.35 -27.70 -12.33
N SER A 188 -1.49 -26.50 -11.77
CA SER A 188 -1.86 -26.28 -10.38
C SER A 188 -2.71 -25.03 -10.21
N TYR A 189 -3.12 -24.76 -8.97
CA TYR A 189 -3.75 -23.51 -8.58
C TYR A 189 -3.04 -22.93 -7.37
N ILE A 190 -2.89 -21.61 -7.35
CA ILE A 190 -2.36 -20.86 -6.21
C ILE A 190 -3.33 -19.74 -5.84
N SER A 191 -3.55 -19.50 -4.55
CA SER A 191 -4.28 -18.31 -4.10
C SER A 191 -3.42 -17.06 -4.25
N ARG A 192 -4.02 -15.95 -4.72
CA ARG A 192 -3.35 -14.64 -4.72
C ARG A 192 -2.85 -14.27 -3.32
N ASN A 193 -3.68 -14.49 -2.29
CA ASN A 193 -3.32 -14.15 -0.92
C ASN A 193 -2.14 -15.00 -0.40
N GLU A 194 -2.04 -16.27 -0.83
CA GLU A 194 -0.90 -17.12 -0.48
C GLU A 194 0.37 -16.63 -1.17
N LEU A 195 0.26 -16.23 -2.44
CA LEU A 195 1.38 -15.66 -3.20
C LEU A 195 1.89 -14.35 -2.56
N GLU A 196 0.97 -13.45 -2.20
CA GLU A 196 1.26 -12.20 -1.48
C GLU A 196 1.94 -12.50 -0.13
N ALA A 197 1.37 -13.41 0.67
CA ALA A 197 1.92 -13.78 1.98
C ALA A 197 3.31 -14.41 1.90
N HIS A 198 3.57 -15.26 0.90
CA HIS A 198 4.90 -15.82 0.67
C HIS A 198 5.91 -14.75 0.28
N GLY A 199 5.52 -13.82 -0.57
CA GLY A 199 6.36 -12.68 -0.93
C GLY A 199 6.69 -11.77 0.26
N ASP A 200 5.68 -11.38 1.02
CA ASP A 200 5.84 -10.55 2.20
C ASP A 200 6.77 -11.21 3.24
N ALA A 201 6.60 -12.52 3.45
CA ALA A 201 7.48 -13.30 4.31
C ALA A 201 8.92 -13.33 3.79
N PHE A 202 9.13 -13.49 2.49
CA PHE A 202 10.45 -13.49 1.87
C PHE A 202 11.14 -12.12 2.05
N ILE A 203 10.44 -11.03 1.75
CA ILE A 203 10.93 -9.65 1.90
C ILE A 203 11.28 -9.37 3.36
N ALA A 204 10.43 -9.78 4.31
CA ALA A 204 10.69 -9.61 5.73
C ALA A 204 11.96 -10.35 6.18
N GLN A 205 12.23 -11.54 5.63
CA GLN A 205 13.47 -12.27 5.90
C GLN A 205 14.69 -11.55 5.33
N ILE A 206 14.63 -11.03 4.10
CA ILE A 206 15.71 -10.23 3.50
C ILE A 206 16.03 -9.03 4.40
N ARG A 207 15.02 -8.23 4.75
CA ARG A 207 15.18 -7.02 5.58
C ARG A 207 15.86 -7.35 6.92
N ARG A 208 15.40 -8.40 7.59
CA ARG A 208 16.01 -8.86 8.85
C ARG A 208 17.47 -9.28 8.70
N GLN A 209 17.86 -9.90 7.58
CA GLN A 209 19.27 -10.25 7.36
C GLN A 209 20.10 -9.02 6.99
N ALA A 210 19.57 -8.10 6.19
CA ALA A 210 20.23 -6.84 5.88
C ALA A 210 20.51 -6.02 7.14
N GLU A 211 19.51 -5.90 8.04
CA GLU A 211 19.65 -5.27 9.35
C GLU A 211 20.77 -5.92 10.18
N ARG A 212 20.82 -7.25 10.24
CA ARG A 212 21.89 -7.99 10.95
C ARG A 212 23.28 -7.70 10.38
N LEU A 213 23.41 -7.64 9.06
CA LEU A 213 24.68 -7.34 8.39
C LEU A 213 25.15 -5.90 8.66
N LEU A 214 24.21 -4.95 8.69
CA LEU A 214 24.48 -3.57 9.08
C LEU A 214 24.92 -3.47 10.54
N MET A 215 24.30 -4.24 11.45
CA MET A 215 24.68 -4.30 12.86
C MET A 215 26.05 -4.96 13.08
N SER A 216 26.41 -5.98 12.30
CA SER A 216 27.71 -6.66 12.42
C SER A 216 28.88 -5.87 11.83
N ASN A 217 28.60 -4.87 10.97
CA ASN A 217 29.62 -4.04 10.33
C ASN A 217 29.86 -2.70 11.04
N ARG A 218 29.29 -2.46 12.23
CA ARG A 218 29.69 -1.31 13.06
C ARG A 218 31.09 -1.56 13.61
N PRO A 219 32.07 -0.67 13.36
CA PRO A 219 33.36 -0.74 14.06
C PRO A 219 33.11 -0.60 15.57
N GLU A 220 33.84 -1.37 16.37
CA GLU A 220 33.82 -1.15 17.83
C GLU A 220 34.27 0.28 18.12
N PRO A 221 33.61 0.99 19.04
CA PRO A 221 33.99 2.36 19.36
C PRO A 221 35.36 2.37 20.04
N ASP A 222 36.33 3.04 19.42
CA ASP A 222 37.55 3.47 20.10
C ASP A 222 37.15 4.43 21.24
N GLU A 223 37.48 4.04 22.47
CA GLU A 223 37.35 4.87 23.66
C GLU A 223 38.41 5.97 23.64
N ASP A 224 38.20 7.04 22.87
CA ASP A 224 38.67 8.40 23.17
C ASP A 224 38.38 9.31 21.96
N GLU A 225 37.39 10.17 22.09
CA GLU A 225 37.52 11.62 21.85
C GLU A 225 36.11 12.26 21.85
N THR A 226 35.86 13.02 22.91
CA THR A 226 34.79 14.00 22.96
C THR A 226 35.08 15.10 21.94
N ASP A 227 34.26 15.23 20.90
CA ASP A 227 34.14 16.52 20.22
C ASP A 227 32.69 16.91 19.94
N LEU A 228 32.40 18.16 20.29
CA LEU A 228 31.12 18.82 20.19
C LEU A 228 30.88 19.24 18.74
N HIS A 229 29.64 19.05 18.28
CA HIS A 229 29.04 19.52 17.03
C HIS A 229 29.20 18.61 15.79
N SER A 230 28.39 17.56 15.73
CA SER A 230 27.60 17.27 14.53
C SER A 230 26.26 16.63 14.89
N GLU A 231 25.16 17.34 14.60
CA GLU A 231 23.81 16.83 14.73
C GLU A 231 23.51 15.86 13.58
N THR A 232 23.80 14.56 13.75
CA THR A 232 23.50 13.55 12.72
C THR A 232 23.14 12.21 13.31
N GLU A 233 21.83 11.91 13.35
CA GLU A 233 21.18 10.58 13.31
C GLU A 233 21.06 9.62 14.54
N PRO A 234 21.84 9.65 15.65
CA PRO A 234 21.70 8.64 16.70
C PRO A 234 20.44 8.82 17.57
N GLN A 235 19.76 9.97 17.48
CA GLN A 235 18.52 10.21 18.24
C GLN A 235 17.28 9.56 17.61
N LEU A 236 17.29 9.25 16.30
CA LEU A 236 16.17 8.59 15.61
C LEU A 236 16.11 7.08 15.90
N GLN A 237 17.25 6.42 16.10
CA GLN A 237 17.29 4.96 16.37
C GLN A 237 16.87 4.58 17.79
N ALA A 238 17.02 5.47 18.78
CA ALA A 238 16.55 5.21 20.14
C ALA A 238 15.00 5.19 20.23
N ALA A 239 14.31 5.92 19.34
CA ALA A 239 12.84 5.98 19.32
C ALA A 239 12.17 4.72 18.72
N GLU A 240 12.83 4.02 17.79
CA GLU A 240 12.25 2.83 17.14
C GLU A 240 12.14 1.60 18.06
N THR A 241 12.85 1.58 19.21
CA THR A 241 12.80 0.49 20.19
C THR A 241 11.74 0.69 21.30
N GLU A 242 11.00 1.81 21.32
CA GLU A 242 10.04 2.16 22.38
C GLU A 242 8.57 2.29 21.94
N LEU A 243 8.23 1.91 20.70
CA LEU A 243 6.88 2.11 20.14
C LEU A 243 5.79 1.43 21.01
N PRO A 244 4.79 2.18 21.49
CA PRO A 244 3.73 1.62 22.31
C PRO A 244 2.88 0.64 21.51
N LEU A 245 2.53 -0.48 22.12
CA LEU A 245 1.78 -1.56 21.47
C LEU A 245 0.36 -1.70 22.01
N THR A 246 0.08 -1.23 23.22
CA THR A 246 -1.29 -1.24 23.74
C THR A 246 -2.05 -0.02 23.23
N ALA A 247 -3.36 -0.15 23.01
CA ALA A 247 -4.17 0.99 22.58
C ALA A 247 -4.14 2.16 23.56
N ALA A 248 -4.05 1.85 24.87
CA ALA A 248 -3.91 2.84 25.93
C ALA A 248 -2.58 3.59 25.80
N ASP A 249 -1.46 2.87 25.69
CA ASP A 249 -0.13 3.49 25.59
C ASP A 249 0.04 4.26 24.28
N ILE A 250 -0.55 3.79 23.17
CA ILE A 250 -0.51 4.52 21.89
C ILE A 250 -1.24 5.85 22.04
N LEU A 251 -2.43 5.84 22.63
CA LEU A 251 -3.21 7.06 22.85
C LEU A 251 -2.50 8.01 23.82
N GLU A 252 -1.91 7.50 24.89
CA GLU A 252 -1.25 8.29 25.93
C GLU A 252 0.10 8.84 25.49
N ARG A 253 0.95 8.01 24.87
CA ARG A 253 2.34 8.37 24.52
C ARG A 253 2.47 8.93 23.12
N SER A 254 1.65 8.48 22.17
CA SER A 254 1.77 8.82 20.75
C SER A 254 0.62 9.67 20.23
N GLY A 255 -0.46 9.81 21.00
CA GLY A 255 -1.56 10.72 20.71
C GLY A 255 -2.72 10.10 19.93
N VAL A 256 -3.78 10.89 19.83
CA VAL A 256 -5.08 10.48 19.26
C VAL A 256 -5.02 10.12 17.78
N GLU A 257 -4.17 10.81 17.00
CA GLU A 257 -4.04 10.58 15.56
C GLU A 257 -3.46 9.20 15.28
N VAL A 258 -2.37 8.83 15.96
CA VAL A 258 -1.76 7.49 15.87
C VAL A 258 -2.75 6.42 16.33
N TRP A 259 -3.43 6.64 17.46
CA TRP A 259 -4.44 5.71 17.96
C TRP A 259 -5.59 5.51 16.96
N ALA A 260 -6.08 6.60 16.36
CA ALA A 260 -7.16 6.57 15.38
C ALA A 260 -6.73 5.89 14.08
N CYS A 261 -5.50 6.15 13.61
CA CYS A 261 -4.90 5.45 12.47
C CYS A 261 -4.81 3.94 12.72
N ALA A 262 -4.38 3.51 13.91
CA ALA A 262 -4.32 2.09 14.28
C ALA A 262 -5.72 1.45 14.30
N CYS A 263 -6.68 2.09 14.96
CA CYS A 263 -8.07 1.63 15.03
C CYS A 263 -8.73 1.59 13.65
N ALA A 264 -8.49 2.61 12.83
CA ALA A 264 -9.05 2.71 11.50
C ALA A 264 -8.41 1.71 10.53
N ALA A 265 -7.13 1.38 10.64
CA ALA A 265 -6.52 0.42 9.72
C ALA A 265 -6.79 -1.04 10.13
N PHE A 266 -6.76 -1.34 11.43
CA PHE A 266 -6.72 -2.71 11.92
C PHE A 266 -7.89 -3.11 12.84
N GLY A 267 -8.81 -2.19 13.11
CA GLY A 267 -9.90 -2.35 14.07
C GLY A 267 -9.48 -2.00 15.50
N SER A 268 -10.46 -1.78 16.37
CA SER A 268 -10.24 -1.52 17.80
C SER A 268 -9.74 -2.79 18.49
N LYS A 269 -8.51 -2.75 19.00
CA LYS A 269 -7.86 -3.86 19.72
C LYS A 269 -7.30 -3.33 21.04
N GLU A 270 -7.11 -4.22 22.02
CA GLU A 270 -6.41 -3.87 23.26
C GLU A 270 -4.89 -3.76 23.03
N THR A 271 -4.34 -4.60 22.16
CA THR A 271 -2.93 -4.62 21.77
C THR A 271 -2.78 -4.79 20.27
N TYR A 272 -1.85 -4.03 19.70
CA TYR A 272 -1.45 -4.03 18.30
C TYR A 272 -0.09 -4.71 18.14
N ALA A 273 0.09 -5.43 17.05
CA ALA A 273 1.41 -5.93 16.69
C ALA A 273 2.35 -4.76 16.36
N PHE A 274 3.66 -4.94 16.53
CA PHE A 274 4.64 -3.87 16.26
C PHE A 274 4.51 -3.26 14.87
N HIS A 275 4.21 -4.05 13.84
CA HIS A 275 4.00 -3.54 12.49
C HIS A 275 2.72 -2.71 12.35
N GLU A 276 1.65 -3.04 13.09
CA GLU A 276 0.39 -2.28 13.11
C GLU A 276 0.60 -0.93 13.81
N SER A 277 1.30 -0.94 14.95
CA SER A 277 1.69 0.28 15.66
C SER A 277 2.61 1.15 14.80
N ARG A 278 3.67 0.57 14.22
CA ARG A 278 4.59 1.30 13.31
C ARG A 278 3.87 1.87 12.10
N PHE A 279 2.94 1.13 11.49
CA PHE A 279 2.11 1.62 10.39
C PHE A 279 1.31 2.84 10.81
N ALA A 280 0.63 2.77 11.95
CA ALA A 280 -0.17 3.88 12.47
C ALA A 280 0.68 5.11 12.79
N HIS A 281 1.88 4.93 13.35
CA HIS A 281 2.83 6.01 13.60
C HIS A 281 3.33 6.64 12.29
N SER A 282 3.65 5.81 11.29
CA SER A 282 4.11 6.29 9.99
C SER A 282 3.00 7.03 9.23
N TRP A 283 1.76 6.56 9.35
CA TRP A 283 0.59 7.23 8.79
C TRP A 283 0.38 8.60 9.44
N ALA A 284 0.25 8.63 10.76
CA ALA A 284 -0.05 9.86 11.49
C ALA A 284 1.08 10.89 11.41
N ALA A 285 2.35 10.46 11.38
CA ALA A 285 3.50 11.35 11.24
C ALA A 285 3.58 12.08 9.89
N ASP A 286 2.90 11.56 8.87
CA ASP A 286 2.81 12.17 7.55
C ASP A 286 1.57 13.06 7.44
N SER A 287 0.41 12.44 7.25
CA SER A 287 -0.88 13.12 7.21
C SER A 287 -1.99 12.09 7.37
N VAL A 288 -2.86 12.28 8.36
CA VAL A 288 -4.03 11.42 8.52
C VAL A 288 -4.97 11.56 7.31
N GLU A 289 -5.14 12.78 6.81
CA GLU A 289 -6.13 13.12 5.78
C GLU A 289 -5.64 12.84 4.36
N SER A 290 -4.33 12.90 4.14
CA SER A 290 -3.72 12.76 2.81
C SER A 290 -2.35 12.09 2.90
N PRO A 291 -2.30 10.81 3.34
CA PRO A 291 -1.02 10.11 3.48
C PRO A 291 -0.37 9.85 2.13
N MET A 292 0.92 10.15 2.05
CA MET A 292 1.82 9.87 0.94
C MET A 292 2.82 8.75 1.27
N LEU A 293 3.17 8.57 2.56
CA LEU A 293 4.12 7.54 3.02
C LEU A 293 3.50 6.15 3.09
N VAL A 294 2.19 6.05 3.33
CA VAL A 294 1.47 4.78 3.43
C VAL A 294 0.21 4.80 2.58
N THR A 295 -0.09 3.68 1.92
CA THR A 295 -1.28 3.56 1.09
C THR A 295 -2.50 3.24 1.96
N VAL A 296 -3.45 4.19 2.04
CA VAL A 296 -4.69 4.04 2.81
C VAL A 296 -5.87 4.42 1.93
N THR A 297 -6.96 3.65 2.00
CA THR A 297 -8.17 3.93 1.24
C THR A 297 -8.95 5.10 1.83
N ALA A 298 -9.74 5.80 1.02
CA ALA A 298 -10.52 6.96 1.46
C ALA A 298 -11.53 6.63 2.57
N ASP A 299 -12.09 5.42 2.59
CA ASP A 299 -12.99 4.97 3.67
C ASP A 299 -12.25 4.80 4.99
N VAL A 300 -11.02 4.29 4.96
CA VAL A 300 -10.18 4.12 6.15
C VAL A 300 -9.69 5.49 6.67
N ILE A 301 -9.34 6.41 5.76
CA ILE A 301 -9.02 7.81 6.11
C ILE A 301 -10.22 8.48 6.79
N SER A 302 -11.40 8.39 6.16
CA SER A 302 -12.64 8.98 6.72
C SER A 302 -12.99 8.40 8.09
N ARG A 303 -12.74 7.10 8.30
CA ARG A 303 -12.89 6.45 9.61
C ARG A 303 -11.90 7.01 10.63
N ALA A 304 -10.62 7.19 10.28
CA ALA A 304 -9.64 7.77 11.19
C ALA A 304 -10.00 9.20 11.59
N GLN A 305 -10.37 10.06 10.63
CA GLN A 305 -10.82 11.42 10.88
C GLN A 305 -12.05 11.45 11.80
N SER A 306 -13.01 10.54 11.59
CA SER A 306 -14.20 10.42 12.45
C SER A 306 -13.81 10.04 13.88
N LEU A 307 -12.90 9.09 14.07
CA LEU A 307 -12.40 8.67 15.39
C LEU A 307 -11.65 9.81 16.12
N ILE A 308 -10.81 10.56 15.41
CA ILE A 308 -10.11 11.73 15.97
C ILE A 308 -11.11 12.78 16.45
N LYS A 309 -12.09 13.08 15.60
CA LYS A 309 -13.15 14.04 15.90
C LYS A 309 -14.00 13.61 17.10
N GLU A 310 -14.43 12.35 17.14
CA GLU A 310 -15.18 11.79 18.27
C GLU A 310 -14.37 11.88 19.58
N HIS A 311 -13.06 11.58 19.52
CA HIS A 311 -12.20 11.71 20.69
C HIS A 311 -12.08 13.15 21.17
N HIS A 312 -11.81 14.12 20.27
CA HIS A 312 -11.75 15.54 20.61
C HIS A 312 -13.07 16.05 21.20
N ASN A 313 -14.20 15.66 20.61
CA ASN A 313 -15.53 15.97 21.10
C ASN A 313 -15.75 15.41 22.51
N GLY A 314 -15.33 14.17 22.76
CA GLY A 314 -15.37 13.56 24.09
C GLY A 314 -14.49 14.27 25.12
N VAL A 315 -13.28 14.72 24.73
CA VAL A 315 -12.40 15.51 25.61
C VAL A 315 -13.05 16.84 25.98
N LYS A 316 -13.61 17.58 25.00
CA LYS A 316 -14.32 18.84 25.23
C LYS A 316 -15.51 18.66 26.16
N LEU A 317 -16.32 17.62 25.94
CA LEU A 317 -17.47 17.33 26.77
C LEU A 317 -17.06 16.97 28.21
N ARG A 318 -16.02 16.16 28.39
CA ARG A 318 -15.48 15.85 29.74
C ARG A 318 -14.95 17.09 30.44
N ALA A 319 -14.24 17.97 29.73
CA ALA A 319 -13.76 19.23 30.29
C ALA A 319 -14.91 20.15 30.71
N PHE A 320 -15.95 20.27 29.87
CA PHE A 320 -17.18 21.00 30.20
C PHE A 320 -17.84 20.42 31.45
N MET A 321 -18.02 19.10 31.51
CA MET A 321 -18.62 18.45 32.69
C MET A 321 -17.80 18.66 33.95
N ALA A 322 -16.46 18.63 33.87
CA ALA A 322 -15.59 18.91 35.02
C ALA A 322 -15.72 20.36 35.53
N LEU A 323 -15.94 21.34 34.64
CA LEU A 323 -16.25 22.72 35.04
C LEU A 323 -17.61 22.84 35.74
N HIS A 324 -18.51 21.91 35.46
CA HIS A 324 -19.86 21.84 36.02
C HIS A 324 -20.04 20.71 37.03
N ASP A 325 -18.94 20.25 37.66
CA ASP A 325 -18.97 19.04 38.48
C ASP A 325 -19.91 19.15 39.70
N PHE A 326 -20.13 20.38 40.19
CA PHE A 326 -21.06 20.69 41.28
C PHE A 326 -22.52 20.33 40.99
N VAL A 327 -22.89 20.05 39.74
CA VAL A 327 -24.25 19.70 39.32
C VAL A 327 -24.57 18.24 39.61
N PHE A 328 -23.56 17.36 39.67
CA PHE A 328 -23.75 15.91 39.76
C PHE A 328 -23.75 15.43 41.22
N GLN A 329 -24.69 14.56 41.56
CA GLN A 329 -24.80 13.99 42.92
C GLN A 329 -23.85 12.80 43.12
N ASP A 330 -23.65 12.01 42.07
CA ASP A 330 -22.78 10.84 42.08
C ASP A 330 -22.20 10.54 40.67
N ASP A 331 -21.29 9.58 40.62
CA ASP A 331 -20.63 9.16 39.38
C ASP A 331 -21.60 8.54 38.36
N ALA A 332 -22.72 7.97 38.81
CA ALA A 332 -23.72 7.36 37.94
C ALA A 332 -24.54 8.45 37.22
N GLU A 333 -24.95 9.51 37.93
CA GLU A 333 -25.59 10.68 37.33
C GLU A 333 -24.63 11.40 36.37
N ARG A 334 -23.36 11.52 36.74
CA ARG A 334 -22.33 12.08 35.85
C ARG A 334 -22.26 11.26 34.55
N LYS A 335 -22.19 9.93 34.64
CA LYS A 335 -22.11 9.05 33.46
C LYS A 335 -23.37 9.14 32.58
N ASP A 336 -24.56 9.09 33.17
CA ASP A 336 -25.83 9.21 32.44
C ASP A 336 -25.93 10.57 31.71
N MET A 337 -25.49 11.65 32.36
CA MET A 337 -25.45 12.97 31.73
C MET A 337 -24.46 13.01 30.56
N HIS A 338 -23.27 12.43 30.72
CA HIS A 338 -22.28 12.36 29.66
C HIS A 338 -22.86 11.66 28.41
N GLU A 339 -23.46 10.49 28.57
CA GLU A 339 -24.05 9.72 27.46
C GLU A 339 -25.15 10.52 26.74
N ARG A 340 -25.94 11.26 27.52
CA ARG A 340 -27.01 12.10 26.99
C ARG A 340 -26.50 13.31 26.22
N LEU A 341 -25.56 14.07 26.77
CA LEU A 341 -24.96 15.22 26.10
C LEU A 341 -24.19 14.78 24.85
N ALA A 342 -23.48 13.64 24.90
CA ALA A 342 -22.84 13.05 23.73
C ALA A 342 -23.86 12.67 22.64
N THR A 343 -25.01 12.13 23.02
CA THR A 343 -26.11 11.82 22.08
C THR A 343 -26.65 13.08 21.43
N VAL A 344 -26.96 14.12 22.22
CA VAL A 344 -27.49 15.38 21.72
C VAL A 344 -26.48 16.10 20.81
N ALA A 345 -25.19 16.08 21.16
CA ALA A 345 -24.15 16.70 20.33
C ALA A 345 -24.03 16.03 18.96
N ARG A 346 -24.12 14.69 18.91
CA ARG A 346 -24.09 13.94 17.66
C ARG A 346 -25.29 14.26 16.78
N GLU A 347 -26.49 14.28 17.37
CA GLU A 347 -27.72 14.65 16.66
C GLU A 347 -27.69 16.10 16.17
N ALA A 348 -27.13 17.02 16.95
CA ALA A 348 -27.00 18.43 16.58
C ALA A 348 -26.07 18.61 15.37
N GLU A 349 -24.97 17.88 15.33
CA GLU A 349 -24.05 17.88 14.19
C GLU A 349 -24.72 17.29 12.94
N GLU A 350 -25.35 16.12 13.05
CA GLU A 350 -25.99 15.43 11.93
C GLU A 350 -27.18 16.21 11.35
N GLN A 351 -28.00 16.83 12.20
CA GLN A 351 -29.25 17.47 11.79
C GLN A 351 -29.09 18.97 11.49
N HIS A 352 -28.10 19.62 12.10
CA HIS A 352 -27.98 21.09 12.07
C HIS A 352 -26.56 21.59 11.75
N GLY A 353 -25.57 20.69 11.60
CA GLY A 353 -24.18 21.08 11.32
C GLY A 353 -23.55 21.94 12.42
N LEU A 354 -23.97 21.73 13.68
CA LEU A 354 -23.43 22.43 14.84
C LEU A 354 -22.18 21.70 15.35
N ALA A 355 -21.08 22.44 15.50
CA ALA A 355 -19.87 21.92 16.12
C ALA A 355 -20.06 21.75 17.64
N MET A 356 -19.25 20.88 18.26
CA MET A 356 -19.32 20.60 19.71
C MET A 356 -19.24 21.89 20.55
N ASP A 357 -18.41 22.86 20.17
CA ASP A 357 -18.27 24.11 20.92
C ASP A 357 -19.57 24.94 20.93
N GLU A 358 -20.33 24.93 19.83
CA GLU A 358 -21.63 25.59 19.73
C GLU A 358 -22.68 24.88 20.59
N VAL A 359 -22.65 23.54 20.60
CA VAL A 359 -23.52 22.73 21.45
C VAL A 359 -23.23 23.01 22.92
N LEU A 360 -21.96 22.99 23.33
CA LEU A 360 -21.56 23.25 24.71
C LEU A 360 -21.88 24.69 25.15
N LEU A 361 -21.78 25.66 24.25
CA LEU A 361 -22.19 27.03 24.53
C LEU A 361 -23.69 27.13 24.84
N VAL A 362 -24.54 26.45 24.07
CA VAL A 362 -25.98 26.39 24.33
C VAL A 362 -26.27 25.68 25.65
N VAL A 363 -25.65 24.52 25.87
CA VAL A 363 -25.85 23.74 27.10
C VAL A 363 -25.39 24.54 28.34
N GLY A 364 -24.28 25.27 28.24
CA GLY A 364 -23.79 26.14 29.31
C GLY A 364 -24.65 27.39 29.57
N ALA A 365 -25.47 27.81 28.60
CA ALA A 365 -26.33 28.98 28.73
C ALA A 365 -27.74 28.66 29.27
N ILE A 366 -28.14 27.38 29.29
CA ILE A 366 -29.45 26.94 29.79
C ILE A 366 -29.38 26.49 31.24
N ASP A 367 -30.51 26.53 31.92
CA ASP A 367 -30.64 26.04 33.30
C ASP A 367 -30.20 24.57 33.42
N THR A 368 -29.36 24.27 34.41
CA THR A 368 -28.78 22.94 34.61
C THR A 368 -29.84 21.87 34.90
N THR A 369 -31.02 22.25 35.38
CA THR A 369 -32.16 21.32 35.54
C THR A 369 -32.64 20.76 34.21
N HIS A 370 -32.49 21.51 33.11
CA HIS A 370 -32.87 21.05 31.77
C HIS A 370 -31.96 19.96 31.22
N TRP A 371 -30.72 19.86 31.71
CA TRP A 371 -29.78 18.83 31.29
C TRP A 371 -30.32 17.43 31.60
N ARG A 372 -31.13 17.31 32.67
CA ARG A 372 -31.80 16.07 33.09
C ARG A 372 -32.95 15.63 32.17
N ASN A 373 -33.21 16.33 31.06
CA ASN A 373 -34.20 15.90 30.09
C ASN A 373 -33.69 16.07 28.66
N ILE A 374 -33.46 14.94 27.97
CA ILE A 374 -32.96 14.94 26.59
C ILE A 374 -33.86 15.71 25.62
N ARG A 375 -35.18 15.77 25.88
CA ARG A 375 -36.12 16.53 25.04
C ARG A 375 -35.93 18.03 25.20
N GLN A 376 -35.62 18.51 26.41
CA GLN A 376 -35.35 19.92 26.67
C GLN A 376 -34.01 20.34 26.06
N LEU A 377 -32.97 19.51 26.21
CA LEU A 377 -31.69 19.71 25.54
C LEU A 377 -31.83 19.85 24.01
N ARG A 378 -32.55 18.90 23.37
CA ARG A 378 -32.84 18.96 21.93
C ARG A 378 -33.61 20.22 21.53
N ALA A 379 -34.58 20.64 22.35
CA ALA A 379 -35.37 21.84 22.08
C ALA A 379 -34.50 23.11 22.10
N SER A 380 -33.64 23.27 23.11
CA SER A 380 -32.72 24.41 23.21
C SER A 380 -31.71 24.45 22.06
N ILE A 381 -31.18 23.30 21.65
CA ILE A 381 -30.28 23.20 20.49
C ILE A 381 -30.98 23.58 19.19
N ARG A 382 -32.22 23.10 18.99
CA ARG A 382 -33.02 23.42 17.79
C ARG A 382 -33.36 24.91 17.71
N GLU A 383 -33.68 25.53 18.85
CA GLU A 383 -33.99 26.96 18.91
C GLU A 383 -32.77 27.81 18.51
N MET A 384 -31.58 27.45 18.99
CA MET A 384 -30.33 28.11 18.59
C MET A 384 -30.01 27.89 17.11
N ALA A 385 -30.12 26.65 16.61
CA ALA A 385 -29.90 26.35 15.20
C ALA A 385 -30.82 27.17 14.29
N GLY A 386 -32.11 27.28 14.64
CA GLY A 386 -33.07 28.09 13.89
C GLY A 386 -32.84 29.61 14.00
N ALA A 387 -32.14 30.09 15.03
CA ALA A 387 -31.69 31.48 15.12
C ALA A 387 -30.45 31.74 14.24
N ARG A 388 -29.51 30.78 14.18
CA ARG A 388 -28.32 30.84 13.31
C ARG A 388 -28.72 30.95 11.83
N GLU A 389 -29.67 30.14 11.37
CA GLU A 389 -30.18 30.17 9.99
C GLU A 389 -30.89 31.48 9.60
N LYS A 390 -31.42 32.24 10.58
CA LYS A 390 -32.05 33.55 10.31
C LYS A 390 -31.06 34.72 10.25
N THR A 391 -29.82 34.49 10.68
CA THR A 391 -28.79 35.52 10.82
C THR A 391 -27.67 35.35 9.77
N ALA A 392 -27.56 34.17 9.15
CA ALA A 392 -26.77 33.88 7.96
C ALA A 392 -27.56 34.21 6.69
#